data_AF-A0A699YFM5-F1
#
_entry.id   AF-A0A699YFM5-F1
#
_cell.length_a   1.000
_cell.length_b   1.000
_cell.length_c   1.000
_cell.angle_alpha   90.00
_cell.angle_beta   90.00
_cell.angle_gamma   90.00
#
_symmetry.space_group_name_H-M   'P 1'
#
loop_
_entity.id
_entity.type
_entity.pdbx_description
1 polymer ?
#
loop_
_entity_poly.entity_id
_entity_poly.type
_entity_poly.pdbx_seq_one_letter_code
_entity_poly.pdbx_strand_id
1 'polypeptide(L)'
;MCPAQVFAKLSEKPVAAASLGQVYRATLLPELGGTEVAVKVNSDLAGLVDAWAERFLHEMDYRREAASALRFARDMEQLQVGQAY
;
A
#
# COMPACT_ATOMS: atom_id res chain seq x y z
N MET A 1 -14.90 7.26 -20.29
CA MET A 1 -15.35 6.14 -21.16
C MET A 1 -16.02 5.12 -20.25
N CYS A 2 -17.28 4.76 -20.49
CA CYS A 2 -17.99 3.82 -19.61
C CYS A 2 -17.51 2.38 -19.89
N PRO A 3 -17.26 1.54 -18.88
CA PRO A 3 -16.77 0.16 -19.10
C PRO A 3 -17.68 -0.71 -19.99
N ALA A 4 -18.98 -0.41 -19.98
CA ALA A 4 -19.98 -1.04 -20.86
C ALA A 4 -19.73 -0.78 -22.36
N GLN A 5 -18.93 0.22 -22.72
CA GLN A 5 -18.52 0.50 -24.10
C GLN A 5 -17.30 -0.31 -24.54
N VAL A 6 -16.77 -1.19 -23.69
CA VAL A 6 -15.53 -1.95 -23.96
C VAL A 6 -15.74 -3.45 -23.77
N PHE A 7 -16.46 -3.86 -22.72
CA PHE A 7 -16.64 -5.27 -22.38
C PHE A 7 -18.07 -5.75 -22.67
N ALA A 8 -18.19 -6.81 -23.46
CA ALA A 8 -19.45 -7.54 -23.67
C ALA A 8 -19.82 -8.37 -22.42
N LYS A 9 -18.81 -8.89 -21.73
CA LYS A 9 -18.98 -9.71 -20.52
C LYS A 9 -17.80 -9.49 -19.58
N LEU A 10 -18.08 -9.47 -18.28
CA LEU A 10 -17.07 -9.46 -17.23
C LEU A 10 -17.48 -10.50 -16.16
N SER A 11 -16.54 -11.29 -15.66
CA SER A 11 -16.82 -12.28 -14.62
C SER A 11 -17.15 -11.59 -13.29
N GLU A 12 -18.15 -12.09 -12.56
CA GLU A 12 -18.49 -11.56 -11.22
C GLU A 12 -17.44 -11.92 -10.18
N LYS A 13 -16.80 -13.09 -10.34
CA LYS A 13 -15.75 -13.58 -9.46
C LYS A 13 -14.38 -13.43 -10.12
N PRO A 14 -13.34 -13.09 -9.35
CA PRO A 14 -11.98 -13.08 -9.85
C PRO A 14 -11.53 -14.50 -10.19
N VAL A 15 -10.75 -14.62 -11.25
CA VAL A 15 -10.14 -15.88 -11.70
C VAL A 15 -8.76 -16.10 -11.08
N ALA A 16 -8.10 -15.03 -10.61
CA ALA A 16 -6.84 -15.10 -9.87
C ALA A 16 -6.65 -13.88 -8.95
N ALA A 17 -5.84 -14.05 -7.90
CA ALA A 17 -5.29 -12.95 -7.10
C ALA A 17 -3.86 -12.67 -7.56
N ALA A 18 -3.47 -11.39 -7.68
CA ALA A 18 -2.16 -10.99 -8.15
C ALA A 18 -1.63 -9.83 -7.32
N SER A 19 -0.71 -10.10 -6.37
CA SER A 19 0.00 -9.14 -5.51
C SER A 19 -0.85 -8.00 -4.93
N LEU A 20 -1.10 -6.95 -5.71
CA LEU A 20 -1.83 -5.73 -5.33
C LEU A 20 -3.26 -5.67 -5.89
N GLY A 21 -3.76 -6.75 -6.49
CA GLY A 21 -5.04 -6.74 -7.18
C GLY A 21 -5.62 -8.12 -7.47
N GLN A 22 -6.72 -8.10 -8.21
CA GLN A 22 -7.46 -9.27 -8.64
C GLN A 22 -7.58 -9.28 -10.17
N VAL A 23 -7.58 -10.46 -10.76
CA VAL A 23 -7.73 -10.65 -12.19
C VAL A 23 -9.12 -11.22 -12.46
N TYR A 24 -9.83 -10.57 -13.38
CA TYR A 24 -11.14 -10.98 -13.86
C TYR A 24 -11.04 -11.41 -15.32
N ARG A 25 -11.96 -12.27 -15.73
CA ARG A 25 -12.11 -12.67 -17.13
C ARG A 25 -13.13 -11.77 -17.79
N ALA A 26 -12.82 -11.24 -18.97
CA ALA A 26 -13.74 -10.42 -19.75
C ALA A 26 -13.74 -10.83 -21.22
N THR A 27 -14.87 -10.61 -21.87
CA THR A 27 -14.98 -10.67 -23.33
C THR A 27 -15.09 -9.24 -23.84
N LEU A 28 -14.27 -8.86 -24.82
CA LEU A 28 -14.41 -7.57 -25.49
C LEU A 28 -15.69 -7.52 -26.31
N LEU A 29 -16.17 -6.32 -26.58
CA LEU A 29 -17.25 -6.12 -27.55
C LEU A 29 -16.87 -6.67 -28.94
N PRO A 30 -17.85 -7.16 -29.75
CA PRO A 30 -17.57 -7.67 -31.09
C PRO A 30 -16.87 -6.64 -32.00
N GLU A 31 -17.22 -5.36 -31.87
CA GLU A 31 -16.62 -4.24 -32.61
C GLU A 31 -15.14 -4.02 -32.24
N LEU A 32 -14.73 -4.56 -31.08
CA LEU A 32 -13.35 -4.55 -30.57
C LEU A 32 -12.67 -5.93 -30.72
N GLY A 33 -13.28 -6.85 -31.46
CA GLY A 33 -12.72 -8.17 -31.79
C GLY A 33 -13.30 -9.35 -31.02
N GLY A 34 -14.16 -9.14 -30.03
CA GLY A 34 -14.90 -10.21 -29.35
C GLY A 34 -14.04 -11.24 -28.59
N THR A 35 -12.77 -10.94 -28.35
CA THR A 35 -11.81 -11.88 -27.76
C THR A 35 -11.90 -11.90 -26.24
N GLU A 36 -11.52 -13.05 -25.67
CA GLU A 36 -11.35 -13.21 -24.22
C GLU A 36 -10.05 -12.54 -23.76
N VAL A 37 -10.15 -11.71 -22.72
CA VAL A 37 -9.05 -10.97 -22.13
C VAL A 37 -9.05 -11.11 -20.60
N ALA A 38 -7.87 -10.98 -20.01
CA ALA A 38 -7.68 -10.90 -18.57
C ALA A 38 -7.61 -9.43 -18.14
N VAL A 39 -8.51 -9.02 -17.23
CA VAL A 39 -8.58 -7.65 -16.71
C VAL A 39 -8.04 -7.65 -15.29
N LYS A 40 -6.91 -6.96 -15.07
CA LYS A 40 -6.36 -6.77 -13.72
C LYS A 40 -6.94 -5.50 -13.09
N VAL A 41 -7.58 -5.66 -11.95
CA VAL A 41 -8.08 -4.58 -11.10
C VAL A 41 -7.16 -4.45 -9.90
N ASN A 42 -6.47 -3.32 -9.75
CA ASN A 42 -5.66 -3.05 -8.57
C ASN A 42 -6.56 -2.61 -7.41
N SER A 43 -6.40 -3.22 -6.24
CA SER A 43 -7.00 -2.78 -4.98
C SER A 43 -6.13 -1.67 -4.40
N ASP A 44 -6.73 -0.49 -4.24
CA ASP A 44 -6.18 0.76 -3.65
C ASP A 44 -4.65 0.86 -3.53
N LEU A 45 -3.96 0.79 -4.68
CA LEU A 45 -2.51 0.93 -4.73
C LEU A 45 -2.07 2.33 -4.28
N ALA A 46 -2.89 3.35 -4.54
CA ALA A 46 -2.62 4.72 -4.13
C ALA A 46 -2.60 4.83 -2.60
N GLY A 47 -3.63 4.33 -1.90
CA GLY A 47 -3.66 4.31 -0.44
C GLY A 47 -2.52 3.50 0.19
N LEU A 48 -2.10 2.42 -0.45
CA LEU A 48 -0.94 1.63 0.00
C LEU A 48 0.37 2.40 -0.14
N VAL A 49 0.56 3.11 -1.26
CA VAL A 49 1.73 3.98 -1.48
C VAL A 49 1.71 5.17 -0.53
N ASP A 50 0.57 5.80 -0.29
CA ASP A 50 0.43 6.94 0.63
C ASP A 50 0.75 6.53 2.07
N ALA A 51 0.21 5.39 2.54
CA ALA A 51 0.49 4.87 3.87
C ALA A 51 1.97 4.47 4.07
N TRP A 52 2.61 3.98 3.01
CA TRP A 52 4.05 3.70 3.00
C TRP A 52 4.87 5.00 3.01
N ALA A 53 4.51 5.96 2.16
CA ALA A 53 5.20 7.23 2.03
C ALA A 53 5.14 8.05 3.33
N GLU A 54 3.98 8.11 3.99
CA GLU A 54 3.84 8.78 5.29
C GLU A 54 4.79 8.16 6.32
N ARG A 55 4.81 6.83 6.43
CA ARG A 55 5.62 6.13 7.45
C ARG A 55 7.12 6.22 7.16
N PHE A 56 7.51 6.10 5.89
CA PHE A 56 8.90 6.20 5.44
C PHE A 56 9.44 7.63 5.62
N LEU A 57 8.68 8.65 5.21
CA LEU A 57 9.09 10.05 5.38
C LEU A 57 9.09 10.49 6.85
N HIS A 58 8.21 9.92 7.68
CA HIS A 58 8.19 10.14 9.13
C HIS A 58 9.41 9.54 9.84
N GLU A 59 9.96 8.44 9.32
CA GLU A 59 11.17 7.80 9.84
C GLU A 59 12.47 8.52 9.44
N MET A 60 12.46 9.28 8.34
CA MET A 60 13.63 10.06 7.90
C MET A 60 13.81 11.41 8.64
N ASP A 61 12.96 11.76 9.61
CA ASP A 61 13.17 12.96 10.45
C ASP A 61 14.17 12.69 11.58
N TYR A 62 15.47 12.76 11.24
CA TYR A 62 16.59 12.63 12.17
C TYR A 62 16.54 13.59 13.36
N ARG A 63 15.79 14.70 13.28
CA ARG A 63 15.62 15.63 14.41
C ARG A 63 14.80 15.00 15.52
N ARG A 64 13.82 14.16 15.17
CA ARG A 64 13.00 13.42 16.14
C ARG A 64 13.77 12.29 16.80
N GLU A 65 14.64 11.64 16.03
CA GLU A 65 15.57 10.63 16.55
C GLU A 65 16.60 11.26 17.49
N ALA A 66 17.22 12.38 17.10
CA ALA A 66 18.16 13.13 17.94
C ALA A 66 17.49 13.66 19.23
N ALA A 67 16.27 14.19 19.15
CA ALA A 67 15.51 14.63 20.32
C ALA A 67 15.18 13.46 21.25
N SER A 68 14.86 12.28 20.71
CA SER A 68 14.58 11.07 21.49
C SER A 68 15.85 10.51 22.14
N ALA A 69 16.98 10.54 21.44
CA ALA A 69 18.29 10.15 21.96
C ALA A 69 18.75 11.09 23.08
N LEU A 70 18.55 12.41 22.95
CA LEU A 70 18.83 13.39 24.00
C LEU A 70 17.93 13.21 25.22
N ARG A 71 16.64 12.88 25.01
CA ARG A 71 15.72 12.61 26.12
C ARG A 71 16.10 11.32 26.85
N PHE A 72 16.42 10.28 26.10
CA PHE A 72 16.92 9.01 26.64
C PHE A 72 18.22 9.19 27.42
N ALA A 73 19.17 9.99 26.92
CA ALA A 73 20.41 10.30 27.62
C ALA A 73 20.16 11.00 28.96
N ARG A 74 19.23 11.98 29.00
CA ARG A 74 18.82 12.66 30.25
C ARG A 74 18.11 11.70 31.22
N ASP A 75 17.22 10.86 30.71
CA ASP A 75 16.48 9.89 31.53
C ASP A 75 17.44 8.85 32.15
N MET A 76 18.47 8.42 31.41
CA MET A 76 19.52 7.50 31.90
C MET A 76 20.46 8.16 32.92
N GLU A 77 20.75 9.45 32.77
CA GLU A 77 21.53 10.23 33.74
C GLU A 77 20.79 10.36 35.08
N GLN A 78 19.45 10.46 35.05
CA GLN A 78 18.60 10.45 36.25
C GLN A 78 18.52 9.08 36.94
N LEU A 79 18.77 7.99 36.21
CA LEU A 79 18.75 6.62 36.74
C LEU A 79 20.08 6.18 37.40
N GLN A 80 21.16 6.98 37.30
CA GLN A 80 22.47 6.63 37.87
C GLN A 80 22.72 7.08 39.31
N VAL A 81 21.69 7.50 40.07
CA VAL A 81 21.84 7.83 41.50
C VAL A 81 20.93 6.93 42.36
N GLY A 82 21.52 5.84 42.85
CA GLY A 82 20.90 4.87 43.77
C GLY A 82 20.78 3.51 43.08
N GLN A 83 21.70 2.57 43.29
CA GLN A 83 22.02 1.98 44.58
C GLN A 83 23.50 1.56 44.59
N ALA A 84 24.30 2.18 45.46
CA ALA A 84 25.44 1.51 46.05
C ALA A 84 24.88 0.63 47.18
N TYR A 85 25.09 -0.68 47.07
CA TYR A 85 25.00 -1.61 48.19
C TYR A 85 26.34 -2.33 48.31
#